data_AF-A0A7W0JZS9-F1
#
_entry.id   AF-A0A7W0JZS9-F1
#
_cell.length_a   1.000
_cell.length_b   1.000
_cell.length_c   1.000
_cell.angle_alpha   90.00
_cell.angle_beta   90.00
_cell.angle_gamma   90.00
#
_symmetry.space_group_name_H-M   'P 1'
#
loop_
_entity.id
_entity.type
_entity.pdbx_description
1 polymer ?
#
loop_
_entity_poly.entity_id
_entity_poly.type
_entity_poly.pdbx_seq_one_letter_code
_entity_poly.pdbx_strand_id
1 'polypeptide(L)'
;AVFHPGTLEIAHAVPDPDPRAGIHRRFEATAELIARALGRLGVDARVGEVPGEYCPGRWSVNAGGERKLAGIGQRVISGGAHVGTVIVVDDAASVRRVLEPVYAALGLAWDPATVGAVAEEASGRAWEAVREAVLAEYAERFRLVEDEVDAETLSLARTLAAEHRQGSEPPAR
;
A
#
# COMPACT_ATOMS: atom_id res chain seq x y z
N ALA A 1 -1.19 -1.92 -8.08
CA ALA A 1 0.04 -1.37 -7.49
C ALA A 1 1.22 -1.69 -8.39
N VAL A 2 2.28 -0.88 -8.36
CA VAL A 2 3.57 -1.19 -8.99
C VAL A 2 4.55 -1.51 -7.88
N PHE A 3 5.34 -2.56 -8.03
CA PHE A 3 6.36 -2.96 -7.07
C PHE A 3 7.74 -2.89 -7.72
N HIS A 4 8.66 -2.20 -7.07
CA HIS A 4 10.07 -2.11 -7.45
C HIS A 4 10.91 -1.85 -6.18
N PRO A 5 12.25 -1.87 -6.24
CA PRO A 5 13.09 -1.67 -5.05
C PRO A 5 12.86 -0.36 -4.28
N GLY A 6 12.22 0.64 -4.90
CA GLY A 6 11.83 1.91 -4.27
C GLY A 6 10.42 1.93 -3.67
N THR A 7 9.67 0.81 -3.66
CA THR A 7 8.32 0.74 -3.08
C THR A 7 8.26 -0.15 -1.86
N LEU A 8 7.72 0.37 -0.75
CA LEU A 8 7.55 -0.33 0.51
C LEU A 8 6.13 -0.86 0.62
N GLU A 9 5.99 -2.17 0.81
CA GLU A 9 4.72 -2.84 1.07
C GLU A 9 4.61 -3.17 2.56
N ILE A 10 3.45 -2.88 3.13
CA ILE A 10 3.08 -3.33 4.47
C ILE A 10 1.68 -3.91 4.38
N ALA A 11 1.49 -5.06 5.01
CA ALA A 11 0.16 -5.61 5.21
C ALA A 11 -0.04 -6.15 6.63
N HIS A 12 -1.31 -6.19 7.04
CA HIS A 12 -1.73 -6.89 8.25
C HIS A 12 -3.00 -7.70 7.98
N ALA A 13 -3.01 -8.93 8.51
CA ALA A 13 -4.18 -9.79 8.59
C ALA A 13 -4.82 -9.61 9.97
N VAL A 14 -6.12 -9.28 9.99
CA VAL A 14 -6.86 -8.94 11.20
C VAL A 14 -8.06 -9.88 11.32
N PRO A 15 -8.21 -10.62 12.44
CA PRO A 15 -9.44 -11.34 12.72
C PRO A 15 -10.56 -10.33 12.99
N ASP A 16 -11.69 -10.53 12.33
CA ASP A 16 -12.82 -9.62 12.43
C ASP A 16 -14.12 -10.42 12.23
N PRO A 17 -14.99 -10.51 13.26
CA PRO A 17 -16.24 -11.28 13.17
C PRO A 17 -17.27 -10.61 12.24
N ASP A 18 -17.16 -9.31 11.98
CA ASP A 18 -17.97 -8.60 10.98
C ASP A 18 -17.08 -7.71 10.09
N PRO A 19 -16.30 -8.34 9.20
CA PRO A 19 -15.27 -7.63 8.46
C PRO A 19 -15.88 -6.70 7.41
N ARG A 20 -17.13 -6.91 6.98
CA ARG A 20 -17.77 -6.01 6.01
C ARG A 20 -18.14 -4.68 6.65
N ALA A 21 -18.67 -4.69 7.87
CA ALA A 21 -18.98 -3.44 8.59
C ALA A 21 -17.71 -2.60 8.87
N GLY A 22 -16.56 -3.25 9.05
CA GLY A 22 -15.29 -2.58 9.37
C GLY A 22 -14.50 -1.98 8.20
N ILE A 23 -14.95 -2.09 6.95
CA ILE A 23 -14.17 -1.71 5.75
C ILE A 23 -13.65 -0.28 5.81
N HIS A 24 -14.53 0.70 6.02
CA HIS A 24 -14.15 2.12 6.02
C HIS A 24 -13.23 2.46 7.19
N ARG A 25 -13.54 1.95 8.39
CA ARG A 25 -12.72 2.14 9.59
C ARG A 25 -11.29 1.64 9.38
N ARG A 26 -11.12 0.48 8.73
CA ARG A 26 -9.77 -0.05 8.45
C ARG A 26 -9.01 0.79 7.44
N PHE A 27 -9.67 1.27 6.37
CA PHE A 27 -9.02 2.17 5.42
C PHE A 27 -8.59 3.48 6.08
N GLU A 28 -9.48 4.10 6.84
CA GLU A 28 -9.22 5.35 7.57
C GLU A 28 -8.07 5.18 8.57
N ALA A 29 -8.16 4.16 9.43
CA ALA A 29 -7.14 3.91 10.45
C ALA A 29 -5.74 3.63 9.86
N THR A 30 -5.67 2.94 8.71
CA THR A 30 -4.42 2.66 7.99
C THR A 30 -3.91 3.92 7.28
N ALA A 31 -4.77 4.68 6.61
CA ALA A 31 -4.36 5.92 5.93
C ALA A 31 -3.82 6.96 6.90
N GLU A 32 -4.49 7.15 8.03
CA GLU A 32 -4.03 8.04 9.09
C GLU A 32 -2.70 7.58 9.70
N LEU A 33 -2.49 6.26 9.86
CA LEU A 33 -1.24 5.71 10.33
C LEU A 33 -0.09 6.06 9.39
N ILE A 34 -0.27 5.81 8.08
CA ILE A 34 0.74 6.14 7.08
C ILE A 34 0.96 7.65 6.99
N ALA A 35 -0.09 8.46 6.99
CA ALA A 35 0.03 9.92 6.98
C ALA A 35 0.84 10.44 8.18
N ARG A 36 0.57 9.95 9.41
CA ARG A 36 1.36 10.33 10.59
C ARG A 36 2.81 9.86 10.48
N ALA A 37 3.06 8.64 9.99
CA ALA A 37 4.42 8.13 9.79
C ALA A 37 5.21 9.03 8.84
N LEU A 38 4.65 9.39 7.69
CA LEU A 38 5.29 10.30 6.74
C LEU A 38 5.44 11.73 7.30
N GLY A 39 4.46 12.19 8.08
CA GLY A 39 4.54 13.47 8.79
C GLY A 39 5.71 13.57 9.77
N ARG A 40 6.11 12.47 10.42
CA ARG A 40 7.34 12.42 11.26
C ARG A 40 8.63 12.71 10.48
N LEU A 41 8.59 12.53 9.16
CA LEU A 41 9.70 12.80 8.25
C LEU A 41 9.65 14.21 7.65
N GLY A 42 8.69 15.03 8.06
CA GLY A 42 8.51 16.40 7.58
C GLY A 42 7.67 16.53 6.31
N VAL A 43 7.09 15.43 5.81
CA VAL A 43 6.18 15.45 4.65
C VAL A 43 4.84 16.06 5.07
N ASP A 44 4.28 16.98 4.26
CA ASP A 44 2.87 17.42 4.38
C ASP A 44 1.94 16.30 3.88
N ALA A 45 1.88 15.23 4.66
CA ALA A 45 1.14 14.02 4.31
C ALA A 45 -0.34 14.16 4.66
N ARG A 46 -1.21 14.05 3.66
CA ARG A 46 -2.66 14.19 3.80
C ARG A 46 -3.38 12.93 3.35
N VAL A 47 -4.50 12.63 3.99
CA VAL A 47 -5.41 11.56 3.55
C VAL A 47 -6.44 12.15 2.59
N GLY A 48 -6.55 11.57 1.41
CA GLY A 48 -7.50 11.98 0.39
C GLY A 48 -7.03 11.61 -1.01
N GLU A 49 -8.00 11.44 -1.90
CA GLU A 49 -7.77 11.25 -3.34
C GLU A 49 -7.09 12.48 -3.94
N VAL A 50 -6.07 12.26 -4.77
CA VAL A 50 -5.49 13.31 -5.63
C VAL A 50 -6.24 13.29 -6.97
N PRO A 51 -6.78 14.44 -7.45
CA PRO A 51 -7.46 14.49 -8.73
C PRO A 51 -6.59 13.97 -9.88
N GLY A 52 -7.13 13.02 -10.65
CA GLY A 52 -6.41 12.43 -11.78
C GLY A 52 -5.37 11.39 -11.41
N GLU A 53 -5.37 10.87 -10.17
CA GLU A 53 -4.42 9.84 -9.73
C GLU A 53 -4.67 8.44 -10.31
N TYR A 54 -3.61 7.64 -10.35
CA TYR A 54 -3.73 6.23 -10.68
C TYR A 54 -4.42 5.47 -9.52
N CYS A 55 -5.30 4.54 -9.88
CA CYS A 55 -6.06 3.72 -8.94
C CYS A 55 -6.71 4.61 -7.84
N PRO A 56 -7.62 5.51 -8.22
CA PRO A 56 -8.16 6.52 -7.32
C PRO A 56 -8.83 5.91 -6.09
N GLY A 57 -8.64 6.54 -4.93
CA GLY A 57 -9.22 6.07 -3.68
C GLY A 57 -9.34 7.16 -2.63
N ARG A 58 -10.49 7.18 -1.93
CA ARG A 58 -10.79 8.11 -0.83
C ARG A 58 -9.70 8.18 0.26
N TRP A 59 -8.94 7.10 0.43
CA TRP A 59 -7.93 6.93 1.47
C TRP A 59 -6.51 6.84 0.92
N SER A 60 -6.25 7.40 -0.26
CA SER A 60 -4.89 7.67 -0.71
C SER A 60 -4.16 8.55 0.30
N VAL A 61 -2.84 8.37 0.43
CA VAL A 61 -1.99 9.29 1.19
C VAL A 61 -1.13 10.05 0.20
N ASN A 62 -1.13 11.38 0.30
CA ASN A 62 -0.52 12.26 -0.67
C ASN A 62 0.36 13.33 0.01
N ALA A 63 1.25 13.96 -0.76
CA ALA A 63 1.96 15.17 -0.38
C ALA A 63 1.17 16.40 -0.83
N GLY A 64 0.80 17.26 0.12
CA GLY A 64 0.22 18.59 -0.13
C GLY A 64 -1.14 18.61 -0.84
N GLY A 65 -1.74 17.47 -1.16
CA GLY A 65 -2.91 17.33 -2.02
C GLY A 65 -2.61 17.12 -3.50
N GLU A 66 -1.33 16.97 -3.89
CA GLU A 66 -0.89 17.05 -5.29
C GLU A 66 -0.24 15.77 -5.83
N ARG A 67 0.43 15.01 -4.96
CA ARG A 67 1.20 13.82 -5.36
C ARG A 67 0.86 12.63 -4.47
N LYS A 68 0.33 11.57 -5.06
CA LYS A 68 0.02 10.32 -4.34
C LYS A 68 1.33 9.61 -3.97
N LEU A 69 1.53 9.41 -2.68
CA LEU A 69 2.69 8.71 -2.11
C LEU A 69 2.36 7.26 -1.75
N ALA A 70 1.11 6.99 -1.32
CA ALA A 70 0.70 5.65 -0.95
C ALA A 70 -0.75 5.34 -1.35
N GLY A 71 -0.99 4.07 -1.65
CA GLY A 71 -2.32 3.51 -1.89
C GLY A 71 -2.61 2.34 -0.96
N ILE A 72 -3.87 2.21 -0.56
CA ILE A 72 -4.32 1.18 0.38
C ILE A 72 -5.34 0.29 -0.32
N GLY A 73 -5.21 -1.01 -0.14
CA GLY A 73 -6.17 -2.01 -0.57
C GLY A 73 -6.56 -2.92 0.58
N GLN A 74 -7.69 -3.58 0.48
CA GLN A 74 -8.04 -4.64 1.43
C GLN A 74 -8.82 -5.77 0.78
N ARG A 75 -8.63 -6.98 1.29
CA ARG A 75 -9.42 -8.17 0.99
C ARG A 75 -10.16 -8.59 2.24
N VAL A 76 -11.45 -8.86 2.11
CA VAL A 76 -12.32 -9.30 3.20
C VAL A 76 -12.78 -10.73 2.93
N ILE A 77 -12.68 -11.59 3.94
CA ILE A 77 -13.21 -12.95 3.94
C ILE A 77 -14.09 -13.17 5.18
N SER A 78 -14.73 -14.32 5.29
CA SER A 78 -15.42 -14.66 6.55
C SER A 78 -14.42 -14.73 7.69
N GLY A 79 -14.67 -14.02 8.79
CA GLY A 79 -13.85 -14.04 9.99
C GLY A 79 -12.56 -13.21 9.96
N GLY A 80 -12.27 -12.49 8.86
CA GLY A 80 -11.07 -11.67 8.81
C GLY A 80 -10.94 -10.73 7.62
N ALA A 81 -9.96 -9.86 7.71
CA ALA A 81 -9.57 -8.91 6.67
C ALA A 81 -8.06 -8.86 6.53
N HIS A 82 -7.59 -8.66 5.31
CA HIS A 82 -6.19 -8.39 4.98
C HIS A 82 -6.11 -6.99 4.38
N VAL A 83 -5.41 -6.06 5.04
CA VAL A 83 -5.24 -4.69 4.56
C VAL A 83 -3.78 -4.51 4.17
N GLY A 84 -3.55 -4.05 2.95
CA GLY A 84 -2.22 -3.80 2.40
C GLY A 84 -2.05 -2.35 1.98
N THR A 85 -0.86 -1.82 2.14
CA THR A 85 -0.46 -0.48 1.70
C THR A 85 0.81 -0.59 0.89
N VAL A 86 0.86 0.12 -0.24
CA VAL A 86 2.09 0.32 -1.01
C VAL A 86 2.46 1.79 -0.94
N ILE A 87 3.66 2.08 -0.47
CA ILE A 87 4.26 3.41 -0.39
C ILE A 87 5.33 3.50 -1.46
N VAL A 88 5.26 4.51 -2.33
CA VAL A 88 6.34 4.86 -3.25
C VAL A 88 7.36 5.67 -2.45
N VAL A 89 8.46 5.04 -2.07
CA VAL A 89 9.49 5.69 -1.26
C VAL A 89 10.48 6.43 -2.14
N ASP A 90 10.86 5.85 -3.27
CA ASP A 90 11.78 6.43 -4.25
C ASP A 90 11.36 6.03 -5.68
N ASP A 91 11.93 6.68 -6.70
CA ASP A 91 11.77 6.39 -8.13
C ASP A 91 10.31 6.33 -8.62
N ALA A 92 9.56 7.41 -8.36
CA ALA A 92 8.23 7.63 -8.92
C ALA A 92 8.22 7.62 -10.47
N ALA A 93 9.36 7.91 -11.11
CA ALA A 93 9.49 7.84 -12.57
C ALA A 93 9.31 6.41 -13.11
N SER A 94 9.82 5.39 -12.42
CA SER A 94 9.57 3.99 -12.81
C SER A 94 8.12 3.57 -12.65
N VAL A 95 7.43 4.03 -11.61
CA VAL A 95 5.97 3.83 -11.47
C VAL A 95 5.24 4.42 -12.67
N ARG A 96 5.56 5.68 -13.04
CA ARG A 96 4.95 6.35 -14.20
C ARG A 96 5.14 5.55 -15.48
N ARG A 97 6.40 5.20 -15.77
CA ARG A 97 6.82 4.47 -16.98
C ARG A 97 6.12 3.13 -17.18
N VAL A 98 5.83 2.40 -16.09
CA VAL A 98 5.11 1.12 -16.14
C VAL A 98 3.62 1.34 -16.36
N LEU A 99 3.03 2.35 -15.72
CA LEU A 99 1.58 2.58 -15.78
C LEU A 99 1.12 3.27 -17.06
N GLU A 100 1.95 4.10 -17.70
CA GLU A 100 1.61 4.81 -18.94
C GLU A 100 1.08 3.89 -20.05
N PRO A 101 1.81 2.84 -20.47
CA PRO A 101 1.30 1.92 -21.49
C PRO A 101 0.06 1.14 -21.02
N VAL A 102 -0.06 0.85 -19.73
CA VAL A 102 -1.22 0.13 -19.17
C VAL A 102 -2.47 1.00 -19.23
N TYR A 103 -2.40 2.25 -18.78
CA TYR A 103 -3.53 3.19 -18.82
C TYR A 103 -3.93 3.53 -20.25
N ALA A 104 -2.95 3.71 -21.16
CA ALA A 104 -3.21 3.89 -22.58
C ALA A 104 -3.95 2.68 -23.19
N ALA A 105 -3.52 1.46 -22.89
CA ALA A 105 -4.18 0.24 -23.37
C ALA A 105 -5.60 0.06 -22.80
N LEU A 106 -5.83 0.50 -21.56
CA LEU A 106 -7.15 0.46 -20.91
C LEU A 106 -8.07 1.62 -21.34
N GLY A 107 -7.56 2.64 -22.04
CA GLY A 107 -8.32 3.83 -22.42
C GLY A 107 -8.74 4.68 -21.21
N LEU A 108 -8.00 4.62 -20.11
CA LEU A 108 -8.30 5.36 -18.88
C LEU A 108 -7.53 6.68 -18.84
N ALA A 109 -8.22 7.76 -18.51
CA ALA A 109 -7.60 9.04 -18.24
C ALA A 109 -6.82 8.99 -16.91
N TRP A 110 -5.60 9.50 -16.93
CA TRP A 110 -4.71 9.58 -15.78
C TRP A 110 -3.68 10.67 -16.02
N ASP A 111 -3.31 11.42 -14.99
CA ASP A 111 -2.23 12.38 -15.01
C ASP A 111 -0.97 11.77 -14.34
N PRO A 112 0.06 11.38 -15.10
CA PRO A 112 1.30 10.83 -14.53
C PRO A 112 2.02 11.77 -13.57
N ALA A 113 1.76 13.09 -13.64
CA ALA A 113 2.34 14.03 -12.71
C ALA A 113 1.88 13.75 -11.28
N THR A 114 0.69 13.19 -11.06
CA THR A 114 0.16 12.94 -9.70
C THR A 114 0.90 11.83 -8.95
N VAL A 115 1.86 11.12 -9.56
CA VAL A 115 2.70 10.15 -8.86
C VAL A 115 3.83 10.89 -8.14
N GLY A 116 3.96 10.68 -6.84
CA GLY A 116 5.11 11.15 -6.07
C GLY A 116 5.86 10.01 -5.40
N ALA A 117 7.02 10.34 -4.85
CA ALA A 117 7.80 9.49 -3.96
C ALA A 117 8.16 10.22 -2.67
N VAL A 118 8.25 9.51 -1.55
CA VAL A 118 8.62 10.13 -0.25
C VAL A 118 9.98 10.84 -0.32
N ALA A 119 10.95 10.31 -1.07
CA ALA A 119 12.27 10.90 -1.26
C ALA A 119 12.26 12.25 -2.00
N GLU A 120 11.17 12.58 -2.71
CA GLU A 120 11.00 13.90 -3.35
C GLU A 120 10.55 14.96 -2.34
N GLU A 121 9.99 14.54 -1.20
CA GLU A 121 9.40 15.40 -0.17
C GLU A 121 10.26 15.49 1.11
N ALA A 122 11.07 14.48 1.38
CA ALA A 122 11.90 14.38 2.57
C ALA A 122 13.37 14.10 2.22
N SER A 123 14.29 14.79 2.91
CA SER A 123 15.74 14.62 2.71
C SER A 123 16.30 13.39 3.43
N GLY A 124 17.22 12.66 2.79
CA GLY A 124 18.05 11.63 3.45
C GLY A 124 17.76 10.20 2.98
N ARG A 125 18.07 9.21 3.83
CA ARG A 125 17.85 7.78 3.57
C ARG A 125 16.36 7.43 3.71
N ALA A 126 15.57 7.80 2.70
CA ALA A 126 14.12 7.71 2.74
C ALA A 126 13.60 6.30 3.05
N TRP A 127 14.26 5.25 2.55
CA TRP A 127 13.84 3.87 2.78
C TRP A 127 13.83 3.46 4.25
N GLU A 128 14.99 3.54 4.90
CA GLU A 128 15.07 3.19 6.32
C GLU A 128 14.24 4.15 7.17
N ALA A 129 14.23 5.45 6.83
CA ALA A 129 13.43 6.43 7.55
C ALA A 129 11.91 6.13 7.49
N VAL A 130 11.38 5.76 6.32
CA VAL A 130 9.96 5.38 6.16
C VAL A 130 9.66 4.11 6.95
N ARG A 131 10.53 3.09 6.86
CA ARG A 131 10.37 1.84 7.62
C ARG A 131 10.28 2.11 9.12
N GLU A 132 11.24 2.86 9.67
CA GLU A 132 11.29 3.17 11.10
C GLU A 132 10.11 4.05 11.54
N ALA A 133 9.71 5.03 10.72
CA ALA A 133 8.57 5.89 11.03
C ALA A 133 7.24 5.10 11.05
N VAL A 134 7.05 4.15 10.13
CA VAL A 134 5.88 3.28 10.14
C VAL A 134 5.89 2.35 11.35
N LEU A 135 7.03 1.72 11.66
CA LEU A 135 7.16 0.87 12.85
C LEU A 135 6.86 1.66 14.13
N ALA A 136 7.34 2.90 14.24
CA ALA A 136 7.04 3.78 15.36
C ALA A 136 5.53 4.02 15.50
N GLU A 137 4.82 4.33 14.41
CA GLU A 137 3.37 4.54 14.44
C GLU A 137 2.57 3.26 14.78
N TYR A 138 3.05 2.09 14.37
CA TYR A 138 2.47 0.83 14.82
C TYR A 138 2.72 0.58 16.31
N ALA A 139 3.92 0.91 16.81
CA ALA A 139 4.31 0.71 18.21
C ALA A 139 3.50 1.58 19.20
N GLU A 140 2.96 2.72 18.76
CA GLU A 140 2.03 3.54 19.56
C GLU A 140 0.70 2.81 19.85
N ARG A 141 0.32 1.85 19.00
CA ARG A 141 -1.00 1.16 19.06
C ARG A 141 -0.88 -0.30 19.44
N PHE A 142 0.25 -0.93 19.16
CA PHE A 142 0.47 -2.36 19.31
C PHE A 142 1.81 -2.62 19.95
N ARG A 143 1.89 -3.69 20.75
CA ARG A 143 3.18 -4.27 21.10
C ARG A 143 3.72 -5.01 19.87
N LEU A 144 4.82 -4.52 19.32
CA LEU A 144 5.51 -5.19 18.21
C LEU A 144 6.42 -6.29 18.73
N VAL A 145 6.34 -7.45 18.10
CA VAL A 145 7.18 -8.61 18.36
C VAL A 145 7.70 -9.06 17.01
N GLU A 146 9.02 -9.20 16.90
CA GLU A 146 9.64 -9.81 15.73
C GLU A 146 9.35 -11.31 15.74
N ASP A 147 8.84 -11.82 14.62
CA ASP A 147 8.43 -13.21 14.47
C ASP A 147 8.58 -13.64 13.01
N GLU A 148 8.56 -14.95 12.80
CA GLU A 148 8.57 -15.56 11.47
C GLU A 148 7.17 -16.10 11.13
N VAL A 149 6.86 -16.12 9.83
CA VAL A 149 5.63 -16.79 9.37
C VAL A 149 5.77 -18.29 9.62
N ASP A 150 4.78 -18.88 10.28
CA ASP A 150 4.84 -20.29 10.66
C ASP A 150 4.93 -21.24 9.45
N ALA A 151 5.48 -22.44 9.68
CA ALA A 151 5.75 -23.39 8.62
C ALA A 151 4.49 -23.89 7.89
N GLU A 152 3.35 -23.94 8.59
CA GLU A 152 2.07 -24.36 8.01
C GLU A 152 1.55 -23.30 7.04
N THR A 153 1.55 -22.03 7.46
CA THR A 153 1.20 -20.88 6.62
C THR A 153 2.12 -20.78 5.40
N LEU A 154 3.43 -20.93 5.57
CA LEU A 154 4.37 -20.93 4.44
C LEU A 154 4.16 -22.11 3.49
N SER A 155 3.81 -23.29 4.01
CA SER A 155 3.48 -24.47 3.19
C SER A 155 2.22 -24.22 2.35
N LEU A 156 1.16 -23.71 2.98
CA LEU A 156 -0.08 -23.34 2.29
C LEU A 156 0.16 -22.28 1.21
N ALA A 157 0.94 -21.23 1.53
CA ALA A 157 1.30 -20.20 0.57
C ALA A 157 2.02 -20.77 -0.65
N ARG A 158 2.93 -21.74 -0.47
CA ARG A 158 3.62 -22.42 -1.59
C ARG A 158 2.66 -23.24 -2.46
N THR A 159 1.70 -23.93 -1.86
CA THR A 159 0.66 -24.67 -2.60
C THR A 159 -0.19 -23.71 -3.42
N LEU A 160 -0.68 -22.62 -2.82
CA LEU A 160 -1.52 -21.63 -3.49
C LEU A 160 -0.75 -20.79 -4.52
N ALA A 161 0.56 -20.66 -4.40
CA ALA A 161 1.37 -19.90 -5.35
C ALA A 161 1.25 -20.41 -6.80
N ALA A 162 0.99 -21.71 -6.99
CA ALA A 162 0.72 -22.26 -8.32
C ALA A 162 -0.56 -21.69 -8.94
N GLU A 163 -1.63 -21.52 -8.15
CA GLU A 163 -2.91 -20.97 -8.60
C GLU A 163 -2.82 -19.47 -8.96
N HIS A 164 -1.81 -18.77 -8.45
CA HIS A 164 -1.61 -17.35 -8.64
C HIS A 164 -0.52 -16.99 -9.66
N ARG A 165 0.10 -17.97 -10.32
CA ARG A 165 1.01 -17.70 -11.45
C ARG A 165 0.23 -17.28 -12.68
N GLN A 166 0.67 -16.20 -13.33
CA GLN A 166 0.17 -15.83 -14.65
C GLN A 166 0.56 -16.91 -15.67
N GLY A 167 -0.41 -17.37 -16.48
CA GLY A 167 -0.22 -18.43 -17.48
C GLY A 167 -0.69 -19.83 -17.04
N SER A 168 -1.17 -19.99 -15.81
CA SER A 168 -1.86 -21.21 -15.35
C SER A 168 -3.28 -21.25 -15.93
N GLU A 169 -3.74 -22.39 -16.46
CA GLU A 169 -5.16 -22.56 -16.77
C GLU A 169 -5.99 -22.34 -15.48
N PRO A 170 -7.09 -21.56 -15.53
CA PRO A 170 -7.94 -21.40 -14.37
C PRO A 170 -8.50 -22.77 -13.95
N PRO A 171 -8.62 -23.06 -12.64
CA PRO A 171 -9.21 -24.30 -12.18
C PRO A 171 -10.62 -24.46 -12.75
N ALA A 172 -10.92 -25.66 -13.26
CA ALA A 172 -12.26 -26.00 -13.73
C ALA A 172 -13.26 -25.76 -12.58
N ARG A 173 -14.23 -24.88 -12.82
CA ARG A 173 -15.34 -24.63 -11.88
C ARG A 173 -16.32 -25.78 -11.86
#